data_AF-A0AAU2JI35-F1
#
_entry.id   AF-A0AAU2JI35-F1
#
_cell.length_a   1.000
_cell.length_b   1.000
_cell.length_c   1.000
_cell.angle_alpha   90.00
_cell.angle_beta   90.00
_cell.angle_gamma   90.00
#
_symmetry.space_group_name_H-M   'P 1'
#
loop_
_entity.id
_entity.type
_entity.pdbx_description
1 polymer ?
#
loop_
_entity_poly.entity_id
_entity_poly.type
_entity_poly.pdbx_seq_one_letter_code
_entity_poly.pdbx_strand_id
1 'polypeptide(L)' 'MAWNWAGTDIGKAHHHTVVLNNDGEVLLSRKVINDEPGLDPL' A
#
# COMPACT_ATOMS: atom_id res chain seq x y z
N MET A 1 19.38 -11.28 -9.79
CA MET A 1 18.38 -10.24 -9.45
C MET A 1 17.09 -10.92 -9.07
N ALA A 2 16.59 -10.71 -7.85
CA ALA A 2 15.22 -11.10 -7.50
C ALA A 2 14.29 -9.93 -7.89
N TRP A 3 13.16 -10.25 -8.53
CA TRP A 3 12.12 -9.28 -8.86
C TRP A 3 11.10 -9.31 -7.71
N ASN A 4 10.72 -8.13 -7.24
CA ASN A 4 9.70 -7.99 -6.20
C ASN A 4 8.50 -7.28 -6.80
N TRP A 5 7.31 -7.64 -6.33
CA TRP A 5 6.05 -7.03 -6.71
C TRP A 5 5.56 -6.14 -5.57
N ALA A 6 5.30 -4.87 -5.85
CA ALA A 6 4.70 -3.95 -4.90
C ALA A 6 3.28 -3.61 -5.35
N GLY A 7 2.29 -3.89 -4.50
CA GLY A 7 0.91 -3.46 -4.67
C GLY A 7 0.57 -2.39 -3.64
N THR A 8 -0.12 -1.34 -4.07
CA THR A 8 -0.62 -0.28 -3.17
C THR A 8 -2.12 -0.09 -3.35
N ASP A 9 -2.83 -0.11 -2.23
CA ASP A 9 -4.22 0.33 -2.12
C ASP A 9 -4.22 1.72 -1.47
N ILE A 10 -4.91 2.68 -2.10
CA ILE A 10 -4.91 4.10 -1.73
C ILE A 10 -6.35 4.48 -1.38
N GLY A 11 -6.71 4.28 -0.11
CA GLY A 11 -8.02 4.61 0.43
C GLY A 11 -8.07 6.01 1.04
N LYS A 12 -9.28 6.57 1.15
CA LYS A 12 -9.50 7.90 1.76
C LYS A 12 -8.99 8.03 3.20
N ALA A 13 -9.06 6.95 3.98
CA ALA A 13 -8.64 6.95 5.39
C ALA A 13 -7.25 6.33 5.60
N HIS A 14 -6.82 5.44 4.70
CA HIS A 14 -5.60 4.67 4.86
C HIS A 14 -5.04 4.26 3.52
N HIS A 15 -3.71 4.17 3.46
CA HIS A 15 -2.97 3.51 2.39
C HIS A 15 -2.47 2.16 2.89
N HIS A 16 -2.46 1.14 2.05
CA HIS A 16 -1.88 -0.15 2.38
C HIS A 16 -0.95 -0.59 1.26
N THR A 17 0.30 -0.86 1.59
CA THR A 17 1.28 -1.43 0.67
C THR A 17 1.62 -2.86 1.07
N VAL A 18 1.63 -3.74 0.07
CA VAL A 18 2.12 -5.12 0.19
C VAL A 18 3.27 -5.32 -0.80
N VAL A 19 4.34 -5.97 -0.36
CA VAL A 19 5.44 -6.42 -1.23
C VAL A 19 5.54 -7.93 -1.17
N LEU A 20 5.57 -8.57 -2.34
CA LEU A 20 5.78 -10.01 -2.50
C LEU A 20 7.08 -10.28 -3.25
N ASN A 21 7.76 -11.37 -2.93
CA ASN A 21 8.78 -11.94 -3.83
C ASN A 21 8.12 -12.81 -4.92
N ASN A 22 8.94 -13.37 -5.81
CA ASN A 22 8.46 -14.23 -6.91
C ASN A 22 7.82 -15.55 -6.44
N ASP A 23 8.12 -16.00 -5.22
CA ASP A 23 7.53 -17.22 -4.64
C ASP A 23 6.19 -16.91 -3.94
N GLY A 24 5.77 -15.65 -3.93
CA GLY A 24 4.54 -15.18 -3.28
C GLY A 24 4.69 -14.93 -1.78
N GLU A 25 5.91 -14.95 -1.24
CA GLU A 25 6.15 -14.64 0.16
C GLU A 25 6.00 -13.14 0.42
N VAL A 26 5.29 -12.81 1.50
CA VAL A 26 5.08 -11.43 1.93
C VAL A 26 6.35 -10.89 2.58
N LEU A 27 6.99 -9.93 1.92
CA LEU A 27 8.15 -9.22 2.43
C LEU A 27 7.76 -7.97 3.24
N LEU A 28 6.63 -7.35 2.89
CA LEU A 28 6.06 -6.19 3.58
C LEU A 28 4.53 -6.27 3.51
N SER A 29 3.86 -5.96 4.61
CA SER A 29 2.43 -5.64 4.64
C SER A 29 2.20 -4.53 5.65
N ARG A 30 1.97 -3.30 5.15
CA ARG A 30 1.88 -2.12 6.03
C ARG A 30 0.71 -1.23 5.65
N LYS A 31 -0.19 -1.04 6.60
CA LYS A 31 -1.25 -0.04 6.57
C LYS A 31 -0.77 1.24 7.25
N VAL A 32 -0.99 2.38 6.62
CA VAL A 32 -0.69 3.71 7.14
C VAL A 32 -1.95 4.58 7.11
N ILE A 33 -2.07 5.51 8.06
CA ILE A 33 -3.15 6.50 8.05
C ILE A 33 -2.92 7.44 6.87
N ASN A 34 -3.99 7.78 6.15
CA ASN A 34 -3.95 8.85 5.18
C ASN A 34 -3.89 10.19 5.94
N ASP A 35 -2.82 10.94 5.72
CA ASP A 35 -2.57 12.24 6.33
C ASP A 35 -2.97 13.42 5.43
N GLU A 36 -3.42 13.15 4.21
CA GLU A 36 -4.04 14.16 3.35
C GLU A 36 -5.33 14.72 3.99
N PRO A 37 -5.59 16.04 3.86
CA PRO A 37 -6.86 16.62 4.24
C PRO A 37 -8.03 15.90 3.57
N GLY A 38 -9.16 15.82 4.28
CA GLY A 38 -10.40 15.34 3.69
C GLY A 38 -10.76 16.15 2.44
N LEU A 39 -11.25 15.48 1.41
CA LEU A 39 -11.73 16.17 0.21
C LEU A 39 -12.99 16.96 0.57
N ASP A 40 -12.95 18.28 0.38
CA ASP A 40 -14.13 19.12 0.53
C ASP A 40 -15.19 18.72 -0.51
N PRO A 41 -16.44 18.46 -0.09
CA PRO A 41 -17.55 18.29 -1.02
C PRO A 41 -17.95 19.68 -1.51
N LEU A 42 -17.50 20.08 -2.71
CA LEU A 42 -18.09 21.23 -3.41
C LEU A 42 -19.59 21.01 -3.62
#